data_AF-A0AA39RIS5-F1
#
_entry.id   AF-A0AA39RIS5-F1
#
_cell.length_a   1.000
_cell.length_b   1.000
_cell.length_c   1.000
_cell.angle_alpha   90.00
_cell.angle_beta   90.00
_cell.angle_gamma   90.00
#
_symmetry.space_group_name_H-M   'P 1'
#
loop_
_entity.id
_entity.type
_entity.pdbx_description
1 polymer ?
#
loop_
_entity_poly.entity_id
_entity_poly.type
_entity_poly.pdbx_seq_one_letter_code
_entity_poly.pdbx_strand_id
1 'polypeptide(L)'
;MYWFSLNQASLEESGFDICWARLHVFGYDVYCSQEMSSFSDFSELLMEPLQLARGDELFYQEFVNILHALQVVQFFHWKASEYQTSKVDIEAGKVMSLSHSQREKISRLKSFFVKDGRLAERVFHSVTNGVNEYHAFDWANFSAAVTAWGDFIGKLHKEILVSLPYWRTHQSIFSAFHLAGFEI
;
A
#
# COMPACT_ATOMS: atom_id res chain seq x y z
N MET A 1 -4.70 -8.92 -1.84
CA MET A 1 -4.48 -9.75 -3.06
C MET A 1 -3.31 -10.65 -2.75
N TYR A 2 -3.48 -11.96 -2.77
CA TYR A 2 -2.50 -12.90 -2.21
C TYR A 2 -1.63 -13.54 -3.30
N TRP A 3 -0.34 -13.71 -3.03
CA TRP A 3 0.59 -14.40 -3.92
C TRP A 3 1.02 -15.74 -3.32
N PHE A 4 1.15 -16.76 -4.16
CA PHE A 4 1.57 -18.11 -3.79
C PHE A 4 2.69 -18.60 -4.71
N SER A 5 3.64 -19.36 -4.16
CA SER A 5 4.67 -20.04 -4.96
C SER A 5 4.12 -21.32 -5.59
N LEU A 6 4.22 -21.45 -6.92
CA LEU A 6 3.72 -22.61 -7.68
C LEU A 6 4.52 -23.91 -7.46
N ASN A 7 5.71 -23.84 -6.84
CA ASN A 7 6.71 -24.93 -6.84
C ASN A 7 6.93 -25.62 -5.48
N GLN A 8 6.09 -25.38 -4.47
CA GLN A 8 6.20 -26.07 -3.18
C GLN A 8 5.02 -27.00 -2.94
N ALA A 9 5.31 -28.29 -2.73
CA ALA A 9 4.34 -29.37 -2.58
C ALA A 9 3.52 -29.30 -1.28
N SER A 10 3.83 -28.38 -0.36
CA SER A 10 2.96 -27.96 0.75
C SER A 10 2.31 -26.62 0.37
N LEU A 11 1.05 -26.68 -0.10
CA LEU A 11 0.24 -25.53 -0.54
C LEU A 11 0.05 -24.44 0.53
N GLU A 12 0.44 -24.71 1.78
CA GLU A 12 0.07 -23.92 2.97
C GLU A 12 1.22 -23.05 3.51
N GLU A 13 2.44 -23.14 2.97
CA GLU A 13 3.63 -22.61 3.66
C GLU A 13 4.33 -21.40 3.04
N SER A 14 4.11 -21.02 1.78
CA SER A 14 4.90 -19.95 1.12
C SER A 14 4.11 -18.95 0.28
N GLY A 15 3.11 -18.33 0.89
CA GLY A 15 2.45 -17.16 0.30
C GLY A 15 2.46 -15.94 1.22
N PHE A 16 2.11 -14.79 0.64
CA PHE A 16 2.01 -13.52 1.34
C PHE A 16 0.96 -12.62 0.69
N ASP A 17 0.43 -11.65 1.45
CA ASP A 17 -0.34 -10.57 0.85
C ASP A 17 0.60 -9.62 0.08
N ILE A 18 0.23 -9.33 -1.17
CA ILE A 18 1.04 -8.52 -2.08
C ILE A 18 1.18 -7.08 -1.59
N CYS A 19 0.15 -6.51 -0.96
CA CYS A 19 0.23 -5.14 -0.47
C CYS A 19 1.18 -5.06 0.71
N TRP A 20 1.05 -5.99 1.64
CA TRP A 20 1.96 -6.13 2.76
C TRP A 20 3.41 -6.29 2.31
N ALA A 21 3.66 -7.27 1.45
CA ALA A 21 5.00 -7.57 0.97
C ALA A 21 5.65 -6.39 0.24
N ARG A 22 4.89 -5.64 -0.57
CA ARG A 22 5.42 -4.45 -1.25
C ARG A 22 5.70 -3.30 -0.29
N LEU A 23 4.84 -3.07 0.70
CA LEU A 23 5.10 -2.08 1.76
C LEU A 23 6.38 -2.43 2.52
N HIS A 24 6.54 -3.70 2.88
CA HIS A 24 7.75 -4.21 3.55
C HIS A 24 9.01 -3.96 2.72
N VAL A 25 8.96 -4.23 1.41
CA VAL A 25 10.08 -3.98 0.48
C VAL A 25 10.40 -2.48 0.34
N PHE A 26 9.41 -1.60 0.46
CA PHE A 26 9.63 -0.15 0.54
C PHE A 26 10.16 0.33 1.91
N GLY A 27 10.31 -0.59 2.87
CA GLY A 27 10.80 -0.31 4.22
C GLY A 27 9.71 0.18 5.18
N TYR A 28 8.43 -0.03 4.85
CA TYR A 28 7.31 0.34 5.71
C TYR A 28 6.77 -0.86 6.47
N ASP A 29 6.35 -0.57 7.69
CA ASP A 29 5.62 -1.46 8.56
C ASP A 29 4.18 -0.97 8.70
N VAL A 30 3.29 -1.89 9.07
CA VAL A 30 1.87 -1.59 9.26
C VAL A 30 1.54 -1.74 10.73
N TYR A 31 0.83 -0.75 11.25
CA TYR A 31 0.24 -0.76 12.57
C TYR A 31 -1.28 -0.70 12.46
N CYS A 32 -1.96 -1.64 13.12
CA CYS A 32 -3.41 -1.64 13.28
C CYS A 32 -3.71 -1.44 14.77
N SER A 33 -4.61 -0.50 15.07
CA SER A 33 -5.01 -0.21 16.46
C SER A 33 -5.84 -1.37 17.04
N GLN A 34 -6.63 -2.02 16.20
CA GLN A 34 -7.52 -3.11 16.55
C GLN A 34 -6.77 -4.35 17.02
N GLU A 35 -7.35 -5.05 18.01
CA GLU A 35 -6.74 -6.26 18.55
C GLU A 35 -6.87 -7.41 17.55
N MET A 36 -5.76 -8.12 17.36
CA MET A 36 -5.70 -9.30 16.50
C MET A 36 -6.71 -10.38 16.88
N SER A 37 -6.98 -10.53 18.18
CA SER A 37 -7.93 -11.52 18.69
C SER A 37 -9.38 -11.23 18.30
N SER A 38 -9.66 -10.05 17.74
CA SER A 38 -11.00 -9.65 17.30
C SER A 38 -11.39 -10.24 15.94
N PHE A 39 -10.45 -10.82 15.18
CA PHE A 39 -10.70 -11.33 13.83
C PHE A 39 -10.48 -12.84 13.74
N SER A 40 -11.39 -13.53 13.05
CA SER A 40 -11.21 -14.94 12.73
C SER A 40 -10.27 -15.16 11.55
N ASP A 41 -10.23 -14.21 10.61
CA ASP A 41 -9.27 -14.16 9.53
C ASP A 41 -8.45 -12.86 9.64
N PHE A 42 -7.14 -13.01 9.83
CA PHE A 42 -6.22 -11.88 9.93
C PHE A 42 -6.14 -11.08 8.63
N SER A 43 -6.55 -11.62 7.48
CA SER A 43 -6.63 -10.87 6.23
C SER A 43 -7.66 -9.72 6.30
N GLU A 44 -8.69 -9.85 7.14
CA GLU A 44 -9.69 -8.80 7.40
C GLU A 44 -9.04 -7.58 8.06
N LEU A 45 -8.01 -7.78 8.88
CA LEU A 45 -7.30 -6.70 9.54
C LEU A 45 -6.63 -5.74 8.54
N LEU A 46 -6.28 -6.24 7.35
CA LEU A 46 -5.69 -5.42 6.30
C LEU A 46 -6.72 -4.55 5.57
N MET A 47 -8.01 -4.84 5.75
CA MET A 47 -9.13 -4.06 5.23
C MET A 47 -9.59 -2.96 6.20
N GLU A 48 -9.13 -3.02 7.45
CA GLU A 48 -9.40 -2.02 8.48
C GLU A 48 -8.47 -0.81 8.36
N PRO A 49 -8.86 0.34 8.94
CA PRO A 49 -8.00 1.50 9.06
C PRO A 49 -6.67 1.16 9.73
N LEU A 50 -5.58 1.64 9.13
CA LEU A 50 -4.23 1.34 9.59
C LEU A 50 -3.28 2.52 9.42
N GLN A 51 -2.16 2.48 10.12
CA GLN A 51 -1.10 3.47 10.05
C GLN A 51 0.19 2.85 9.52
N LEU A 52 1.04 3.68 8.94
CA LEU A 52 2.37 3.27 8.49
C LEU A 52 3.42 3.62 9.54
N ALA A 53 4.32 2.68 9.78
CA ALA A 53 5.51 2.87 10.58
C ALA A 53 6.77 2.69 9.73
N ARG A 54 7.86 3.32 10.15
CA ARG A 54 9.19 3.13 9.57
C ARG A 54 10.23 3.30 10.67
N GLY A 55 11.04 2.28 10.90
CA GLY A 55 11.95 2.25 12.04
C GLY A 55 11.19 2.36 13.36
N ASP A 56 11.59 3.31 14.21
CA ASP A 56 10.95 3.57 15.51
C ASP A 56 9.89 4.68 15.46
N GLU A 57 9.45 5.05 14.26
CA GLU A 57 8.50 6.15 14.02
C GLU A 57 7.18 5.65 13.44
N LEU A 58 6.08 6.23 13.91
CA LEU A 58 4.72 5.99 13.45
C LEU A 58 4.17 7.26 12.81
N PHE A 59 3.61 7.11 11.61
CA PHE A 59 2.91 8.19 10.92
C PHE A 59 1.49 8.31 11.44
N TYR A 60 1.12 9.50 11.90
CA TYR A 60 -0.16 9.75 12.57
C TYR A 60 -1.38 9.55 11.66
N GLN A 61 -1.23 9.79 10.36
CA GLN A 61 -2.36 9.67 9.44
C GLN A 61 -2.76 8.21 9.23
N GLU A 62 -4.04 7.93 9.47
CA GLU A 62 -4.65 6.65 9.14
C GLU A 62 -4.96 6.57 7.64
N PHE A 63 -4.73 5.40 7.08
CA PHE A 63 -5.12 4.99 5.75
C PHE A 63 -6.36 4.12 5.85
N VAL A 64 -7.25 4.21 4.86
CA VAL A 64 -8.52 3.45 4.81
C VAL A 64 -8.29 1.95 4.97
N ASN A 65 -7.23 1.42 4.34
CA ASN A 65 -6.82 0.03 4.40
C ASN A 65 -5.41 -0.13 3.80
N ILE A 66 -4.90 -1.36 3.74
CA ILE A 66 -3.55 -1.64 3.21
C ILE A 66 -3.38 -1.25 1.74
N LEU A 67 -4.45 -1.37 0.95
CA LEU A 67 -4.39 -1.04 -0.47
C LEU A 67 -4.23 0.48 -0.65
N HIS A 68 -4.99 1.26 0.10
CA HIS A 68 -4.85 2.72 0.10
C HIS A 68 -3.45 3.16 0.54
N ALA A 69 -2.92 2.56 1.61
CA ALA A 69 -1.56 2.84 2.07
C ALA A 69 -0.51 2.51 0.99
N LEU A 70 -0.62 1.35 0.33
CA LEU A 70 0.27 0.97 -0.75
C LEU A 70 0.21 1.94 -1.94
N GLN A 71 -0.98 2.37 -2.34
CA GLN A 71 -1.16 3.31 -3.46
C GLN A 71 -0.45 4.64 -3.18
N VAL A 72 -0.57 5.15 -1.96
CA VAL A 72 0.09 6.40 -1.55
C VAL A 72 1.61 6.22 -1.50
N VAL A 73 2.10 5.11 -0.94
CA VAL A 73 3.56 4.81 -0.91
C VAL A 73 4.13 4.70 -2.33
N GLN A 74 3.44 4.01 -3.24
CA GLN A 74 3.86 3.91 -4.63
C GLN A 74 3.88 5.26 -5.33
N PHE A 75 2.87 6.10 -5.09
CA PHE A 75 2.84 7.46 -5.62
C PHE A 75 4.01 8.28 -5.09
N PHE A 76 4.29 8.21 -3.78
CA PHE A 76 5.44 8.88 -3.19
C PHE A 76 6.75 8.44 -3.86
N HIS A 77 7.00 7.14 -4.00
CA HIS A 77 8.23 6.66 -4.66
C HIS A 77 8.29 7.00 -6.16
N TRP A 78 7.15 7.01 -6.86
CA TRP A 78 7.10 7.41 -8.27
C TRP A 78 7.38 8.90 -8.47
N LYS A 79 6.84 9.74 -7.59
CA LYS A 79 6.89 11.21 -7.69
C LYS A 79 7.87 11.85 -6.72
N ALA A 80 8.73 11.07 -6.06
CA ALA A 80 9.61 11.52 -4.99
C ALA A 80 10.50 12.70 -5.39
N SER A 81 10.93 12.76 -6.66
CA SER A 81 11.72 13.87 -7.19
C SER A 81 10.93 15.16 -7.39
N GLU A 82 9.61 15.08 -7.60
CA GLU A 82 8.74 16.26 -7.80
C GLU A 82 8.37 16.95 -6.48
N TYR A 83 8.48 16.23 -5.35
CA TYR A 83 8.07 16.71 -4.02
C TYR A 83 9.24 16.87 -3.05
N GLN A 84 10.48 17.00 -3.55
CA GLN A 84 11.61 17.44 -2.71
C GLN A 84 11.34 18.86 -2.24
N THR A 85 10.68 19.01 -1.10
CA THR A 85 10.40 20.32 -0.53
C THR A 85 11.71 20.93 -0.02
N SER A 86 12.03 22.13 -0.51
CA SER A 86 13.05 22.96 0.12
C SER A 86 12.54 23.38 1.49
N LYS A 87 12.93 22.64 2.54
CA LYS A 87 12.70 22.98 3.97
C LYS A 87 11.34 23.62 4.23
N VAL A 88 10.27 22.86 4.01
CA VAL A 88 8.98 23.22 4.62
C VAL A 88 9.03 22.68 6.04
N ASP A 89 8.96 23.58 7.01
CA ASP A 89 8.85 23.20 8.42
C ASP A 89 7.63 22.28 8.57
N ILE A 90 7.87 21.07 9.07
CA ILE A 90 6.84 20.11 9.42
C ILE A 90 5.84 20.82 10.34
N GLU A 91 4.55 20.68 10.05
CA GLU A 91 3.53 20.84 11.09
C GLU A 91 3.84 19.80 12.16
N ALA A 92 4.55 20.22 13.21
CA ALA A 92 5.01 19.39 14.31
C ALA A 92 3.81 18.63 14.89
N GLY A 93 3.69 17.33 14.57
CA GLY A 93 2.55 16.52 15.01
C GLY A 93 2.19 15.30 14.16
N LYS A 94 2.73 15.15 12.94
CA LYS A 94 2.36 14.01 12.07
C LYS A 94 3.18 12.73 12.29
N VAL A 95 4.22 12.77 13.11
CA VAL A 95 5.08 11.62 13.41
C VAL A 95 5.25 11.50 14.91
N MET A 96 5.16 10.27 15.42
CA MET A 96 5.39 9.98 16.83
C MET A 96 6.30 8.78 17.00
N SER A 97 7.08 8.77 18.08
CA SER A 97 7.88 7.59 18.44
C SER A 97 6.97 6.44 18.83
N LEU A 98 7.30 5.24 18.35
CA LEU A 98 6.60 4.01 18.71
C LEU A 98 6.81 3.67 20.18
N SER A 99 5.69 3.49 20.89
CA SER A 99 5.69 2.89 22.22
C SER A 99 6.09 1.41 22.16
N HIS A 100 6.48 0.83 23.29
CA HIS A 100 6.86 -0.58 23.36
C HIS A 100 5.74 -1.51 22.91
N SER A 101 4.50 -1.25 23.35
CA SER A 101 3.33 -2.06 22.96
C SER A 101 3.02 -1.98 21.47
N GLN A 102 3.22 -0.81 20.84
CA GLN A 102 3.04 -0.66 19.39
C GLN A 102 4.09 -1.46 18.61
N ARG A 103 5.36 -1.45 19.05
CA ARG A 103 6.42 -2.27 18.43
C ARG A 103 6.11 -3.76 18.51
N GLU A 104 5.61 -4.23 19.66
CA GLU A 104 5.20 -5.62 19.82
C GLU A 104 4.05 -5.98 18.88
N LYS A 105 3.04 -5.12 18.75
CA LYS A 105 1.92 -5.33 17.81
C LYS A 105 2.41 -5.42 16.37
N ILE A 106 3.28 -4.50 15.93
CA ILE A 106 3.89 -4.52 14.59
C ILE A 106 4.70 -5.82 14.40
N SER A 107 5.49 -6.23 15.39
CA SER A 107 6.27 -7.46 15.31
C SER A 107 5.39 -8.70 15.16
N ARG A 108 4.26 -8.76 15.88
CA ARG A 108 3.28 -9.86 15.75
C ARG A 108 2.66 -9.87 14.35
N LEU A 109 2.26 -8.71 13.83
CA LEU A 109 1.74 -8.57 12.46
C LEU A 109 2.74 -9.08 11.43
N LYS A 110 4.00 -8.63 11.53
CA LYS A 110 5.07 -9.10 10.65
C LYS A 110 5.22 -10.60 10.68
N SER A 111 5.27 -11.21 11.87
CA SER A 111 5.44 -12.67 11.99
C SER A 111 4.28 -13.46 11.35
N PHE A 112 3.09 -12.88 11.31
CA PHE A 112 1.93 -13.49 10.69
C PHE A 112 1.96 -13.40 9.16
N PHE A 113 2.22 -12.21 8.62
CA PHE A 113 2.16 -11.96 7.16
C PHE A 113 3.46 -12.30 6.43
N VAL A 114 4.59 -12.32 7.14
CA VAL A 114 5.92 -12.59 6.58
C VAL A 114 6.37 -13.98 7.05
N LYS A 115 5.87 -15.02 6.38
CA LYS A 115 6.45 -16.38 6.54
C LYS A 115 7.85 -16.45 5.94
N ASP A 116 8.07 -15.78 4.80
CA ASP A 116 9.38 -15.65 4.15
C ASP A 116 9.59 -14.24 3.58
N GLY A 117 10.27 -13.37 4.35
CA GLY A 117 10.59 -12.00 3.93
C GLY A 117 11.58 -11.95 2.77
N ARG A 118 12.47 -12.94 2.67
CA ARG A 118 13.44 -13.05 1.56
C ARG A 118 12.74 -13.40 0.25
N LEU A 119 11.63 -14.12 0.31
CA LEU A 119 10.79 -14.40 -0.85
C LEU A 119 10.10 -13.14 -1.35
N ALA A 120 9.53 -12.33 -0.46
CA ALA A 120 8.94 -11.04 -0.80
C ALA A 120 9.98 -10.12 -1.46
N GLU A 121 11.16 -9.99 -0.85
CA GLU A 121 12.28 -9.25 -1.42
C GLU A 121 12.65 -9.78 -2.80
N ARG A 122 12.81 -11.10 -2.98
CA ARG A 122 13.16 -11.69 -4.28
C ARG A 122 12.11 -11.42 -5.35
N VAL A 123 10.83 -11.54 -5.01
CA VAL A 123 9.71 -11.34 -5.95
C VAL A 123 9.59 -9.88 -6.36
N PHE A 124 9.79 -8.95 -5.43
CA PHE A 124 9.68 -7.51 -5.69
C PHE A 124 11.03 -6.79 -5.82
N HIS A 125 12.15 -7.51 -5.93
CA HIS A 125 13.50 -6.94 -5.91
C HIS A 125 13.74 -5.92 -7.04
N SER A 126 13.06 -6.09 -8.18
CA SER A 126 13.14 -5.14 -9.29
C SER A 126 12.51 -3.78 -8.99
N VAL A 127 11.62 -3.71 -7.98
CA VAL A 127 10.91 -2.48 -7.58
C VAL A 127 11.86 -1.50 -6.86
N THR A 128 12.91 -2.00 -6.19
CA THR A 128 13.87 -1.15 -5.47
C THR A 128 15.02 -0.64 -6.35
N ASN A 129 15.41 -1.39 -7.39
CA ASN A 129 16.55 -1.04 -8.26
C ASN A 129 16.38 0.25 -9.10
N GLY A 130 15.16 0.78 -9.22
CA GLY A 130 14.88 2.05 -9.93
C GLY A 130 14.70 3.27 -9.02
N VAL A 131 14.63 3.06 -7.71
CA VAL A 131 14.47 4.14 -6.73
C VAL A 131 15.87 4.44 -6.22
N ASN A 132 16.44 5.58 -6.63
CA ASN A 132 17.74 6.04 -6.14
C ASN A 132 17.79 5.94 -4.61
N GLU A 133 18.47 4.92 -4.08
CA GLU A 133 18.68 4.60 -2.66
C GLU A 133 19.41 5.70 -1.86
N TYR A 134 19.68 6.86 -2.47
CA TYR A 134 20.51 7.93 -1.92
C TYR A 134 19.73 9.11 -1.34
N HIS A 135 18.39 9.11 -1.41
CA HIS A 135 17.60 10.12 -0.71
C HIS A 135 17.15 9.57 0.64
N ALA A 136 17.65 10.19 1.71
CA ALA A 136 17.14 9.95 3.06
C ALA A 136 15.63 10.13 3.05
N PHE A 137 14.90 9.09 3.45
CA PHE A 137 13.46 9.17 3.61
C PHE A 137 13.12 10.28 4.61
N ASP A 138 12.07 11.05 4.31
CA ASP A 138 11.59 12.14 5.13
C ASP A 138 10.06 12.11 5.21
N TRP A 139 9.54 12.06 6.43
CA TRP A 139 8.11 12.07 6.71
C TRP A 139 7.43 13.38 6.26
N ALA A 140 8.15 14.50 6.17
CA ALA A 140 7.59 15.75 5.65
C ALA A 140 7.24 15.62 4.17
N ASN A 141 8.20 15.15 3.36
CA ASN A 141 7.99 14.87 1.95
C ASN A 141 6.90 13.80 1.74
N PHE A 142 6.87 12.77 2.59
CA PHE A 142 5.82 11.75 2.53
C PHE A 142 4.44 12.36 2.83
N SER A 143 4.30 13.19 3.87
CA SER A 143 3.05 13.87 4.17
C SER A 143 2.61 14.80 3.03
N ALA A 144 3.53 15.51 2.38
CA ALA A 144 3.21 16.33 1.22
C ALA A 144 2.69 15.47 0.06
N ALA A 145 3.31 14.32 -0.18
CA ALA A 145 2.87 13.37 -1.19
C ALA A 145 1.50 12.77 -0.90
N VAL A 146 1.14 12.54 0.37
CA VAL A 146 -0.21 12.09 0.76
C VAL A 146 -1.26 13.12 0.35
N THR A 147 -1.01 14.42 0.59
CA THR A 147 -1.90 15.49 0.15
C THR A 147 -1.99 15.56 -1.37
N ALA A 148 -0.83 15.55 -2.06
CA ALA A 148 -0.77 15.63 -3.51
C ALA A 148 -1.38 14.41 -4.22
N TRP A 149 -1.35 13.23 -3.58
CA TRP A 149 -2.01 12.03 -4.08
C TRP A 149 -3.52 12.23 -4.24
N GLY A 150 -4.17 12.89 -3.28
CA GLY A 150 -5.60 13.21 -3.36
C GLY A 150 -5.94 14.06 -4.58
N ASP A 151 -5.17 15.13 -4.82
CA ASP A 151 -5.33 16.00 -5.98
C ASP A 151 -5.07 15.25 -7.29
N PHE A 152 -4.02 14.40 -7.31
CA PHE A 152 -3.68 13.58 -8.46
C PHE A 152 -4.80 12.61 -8.83
N ILE A 153 -5.33 11.86 -7.86
CA ILE A 153 -6.46 10.95 -8.08
C ILE A 153 -7.70 11.72 -8.52
N GLY A 154 -7.97 12.88 -7.92
CA GLY A 154 -9.08 13.74 -8.33
C GLY A 154 -8.98 14.20 -9.79
N LYS A 155 -7.76 14.54 -10.26
CA LYS A 155 -7.49 14.87 -11.66
C LYS A 155 -7.66 13.66 -12.58
N LEU A 156 -7.04 12.53 -12.23
CA LEU A 156 -7.11 11.31 -13.02
C LEU A 156 -8.55 10.82 -13.18
N HIS A 157 -9.34 10.89 -12.12
CA HIS A 157 -10.77 10.54 -12.17
C HIS A 157 -11.54 11.40 -13.19
N LYS A 158 -11.29 12.72 -13.23
CA LYS A 158 -11.89 13.61 -14.23
C LYS A 158 -11.46 13.24 -15.65
N GLU A 159 -10.18 12.95 -15.87
CA GLU A 159 -9.64 12.55 -17.17
C GLU A 159 -10.24 11.22 -17.66
N ILE A 160 -10.39 10.25 -16.76
CA ILE A 160 -11.08 8.98 -17.04
C ILE A 160 -12.52 9.26 -17.47
N LEU A 161 -13.27 10.07 -16.71
CA LEU A 161 -14.66 10.39 -17.04
C LEU A 161 -14.81 11.07 -18.41
N VAL A 162 -13.90 11.97 -18.76
CA VAL A 162 -13.86 12.63 -20.09
C VAL A 162 -13.49 11.63 -21.20
N SER A 163 -12.64 10.64 -20.90
CA SER A 163 -12.18 9.64 -21.88
C SER A 163 -13.16 8.49 -22.08
N LEU A 164 -14.07 8.23 -21.13
CA LEU A 164 -15.03 7.13 -21.18
C LEU A 164 -15.86 7.08 -22.47
N PRO A 165 -16.46 8.18 -22.97
CA PRO A 165 -17.19 8.16 -24.25
C PRO A 165 -16.29 7.73 -25.42
N TYR A 166 -15.06 8.24 -25.47
CA TYR A 166 -14.10 7.89 -26.51
C TYR A 166 -13.77 6.39 -26.46
N TRP A 167 -13.48 5.84 -25.28
CA TRP A 167 -13.21 4.41 -25.11
C TRP A 167 -14.41 3.53 -25.46
N ARG A 168 -15.63 4.00 -25.19
CA ARG A 168 -16.86 3.31 -25.60
C ARG A 168 -17.03 3.31 -27.13
N THR A 169 -16.84 4.46 -27.79
CA THR A 169 -16.92 4.57 -29.25
C THR A 169 -15.91 3.67 -29.95
N HIS A 170 -14.70 3.53 -29.39
CA HIS A 170 -13.63 2.71 -29.95
C HIS A 170 -13.61 1.27 -29.42
N GLN A 171 -14.70 0.81 -28.79
CA GLN A 171 -14.84 -0.58 -28.29
C GLN A 171 -13.69 -1.03 -27.38
N SER A 172 -13.09 -0.10 -26.64
CA SER A 172 -12.07 -0.41 -25.64
C SER A 172 -12.70 -0.76 -24.28
N ILE A 173 -13.95 -0.34 -24.04
CA ILE A 173 -14.75 -0.71 -22.88
C ILE A 173 -16.12 -1.16 -23.38
N PHE A 174 -16.53 -2.35 -22.94
CA PHE A 174 -17.83 -2.93 -23.25
C PHE A 174 -18.75 -2.83 -22.04
N SER A 175 -20.01 -2.48 -22.29
CA SER A 175 -21.04 -2.60 -21.25
C SER A 175 -21.33 -4.09 -21.04
N ALA A 176 -21.16 -4.58 -19.82
CA ALA A 176 -21.59 -5.91 -19.43
C ALA A 176 -23.13 -5.90 -19.29
N PHE A 177 -23.85 -5.93 -20.41
CA PHE A 177 -25.27 -6.28 -20.39
C PHE A 177 -25.37 -7.81 -20.34
N HIS A 178 -26.16 -8.29 -19.38
CA HIS A 178 -26.50 -9.69 -19.18
C HIS A 178 -26.81 -10.38 -20.51
N LEU A 179 -26.07 -11.45 -20.83
CA LEU A 179 -26.52 -12.52 -21.73
C LEU A 179 -27.66 -13.30 -21.04
N ALA A 180 -28.76 -12.63 -20.73
CA ALA A 180 -30.03 -13.26 -20.35
C ALA A 180 -31.00 -12.99 -21.49
N GLY A 181 -31.00 -13.89 -22.47
CA GLY A 181 -31.82 -13.73 -23.68
C GLY A 181 -31.58 -14.80 -24.74
N PHE A 182 -31.79 -16.06 -24.38
CA PHE A 182 -32.28 -17.04 -25.36
C PHE A 182 -33.64 -17.55 -24.85
N GLU A 183 -34.69 -16.88 -25.29
CA GLU A 183 -35.99 -17.49 -25.54
C GLU A 183 -36.23 -17.40 -27.04
N ILE A 184 -36.21 -18.56 -27.71
CA ILE A 184 -37.21 -18.95 -28.73
C ILE A 184 -37.52 -20.42 -28.45
#